data_AF-A0A535Y2C5-F1
#
_entry.id   AF-A0A535Y2C5-F1
#
_cell.length_a   1.000
_cell.length_b   1.000
_cell.length_c   1.000
_cell.angle_alpha   90.00
_cell.angle_beta   90.00
_cell.angle_gamma   90.00
#
_symmetry.space_group_name_H-M   'P 1'
#
loop_
_entity.id
_entity.type
_entity.pdbx_description
1 polymer ?
#
loop_
_entity_poly.entity_id
_entity_poly.type
_entity_poly.pdbx_seq_one_letter_code
_entity_poly.pdbx_strand_id
1 'polypeptide(L)'
;MQRTLVILKPDAVQRGISGEILARFERRGLRIASLRLLKVDRAMVGATRPHEAAPGTIRGDYALVGLRNLVHASDAPETAESEIKLWFPSGLVAYTRDIEKWMSEDKAPS
;
A
#
# COMPACT_ATOMS: atom_id res chain seq x y z
N MET A 1 18.60 0.06 2.54
CA MET A 1 17.38 -0.28 3.32
C MET A 1 16.24 -0.48 2.33
N GLN A 2 15.68 -1.68 2.25
CA GLN A 2 14.65 -2.03 1.27
C GLN A 2 13.29 -1.41 1.64
N ARG A 3 12.51 -0.95 0.65
CA ARG A 3 11.18 -0.35 0.81
C ARG A 3 10.22 -0.99 -0.19
N THR A 4 8.93 -0.98 0.12
CA THR A 4 7.86 -1.47 -0.75
C THR A 4 6.65 -0.56 -0.62
N LEU A 5 5.85 -0.44 -1.69
CA LEU A 5 4.53 0.19 -1.61
C LEU A 5 3.51 -0.86 -1.17
N VAL A 6 2.63 -0.48 -0.24
CA VAL A 6 1.45 -1.27 0.10
C VAL A 6 0.20 -0.43 -0.15
N ILE A 7 -0.74 -0.96 -0.94
CA ILE A 7 -2.04 -0.34 -1.20
C ILE A 7 -3.13 -1.15 -0.51
N LEU A 8 -3.86 -0.52 0.40
CA LEU A 8 -5.11 -1.05 0.92
C LEU A 8 -6.21 -0.79 -0.10
N LYS A 9 -6.77 -1.85 -0.66
CA LYS A 9 -7.85 -1.77 -1.65
C LYS A 9 -9.15 -1.31 -1.00
N PRO A 10 -10.13 -0.78 -1.78
CA PRO A 10 -11.37 -0.27 -1.23
C PRO A 10 -12.15 -1.26 -0.35
N ASP A 11 -12.07 -2.56 -0.65
CA ASP A 11 -12.69 -3.62 0.15
C ASP A 11 -12.07 -3.76 1.55
N ALA A 12 -10.76 -3.53 1.71
CA ALA A 12 -10.13 -3.49 3.04
C ALA A 12 -10.60 -2.28 3.87
N VAL A 13 -10.71 -1.11 3.22
CA VAL A 13 -11.19 0.12 3.87
C VAL A 13 -12.67 -0.01 4.25
N GLN A 14 -13.52 -0.49 3.34
CA GLN A 14 -14.96 -0.66 3.56
C GLN A 14 -15.27 -1.69 4.66
N ARG A 15 -14.40 -2.69 4.85
CA ARG A 15 -14.51 -3.67 5.94
C ARG A 15 -14.02 -3.14 7.29
N GLY A 16 -13.46 -1.93 7.35
CA GLY A 16 -12.94 -1.35 8.59
C GLY A 16 -11.67 -2.01 9.12
N ILE A 17 -10.93 -2.77 8.29
CA ILE A 17 -9.76 -3.55 8.73
C ILE A 17 -8.42 -2.85 8.46
N SER A 18 -8.41 -1.60 8.01
CA SER A 18 -7.18 -0.86 7.72
C SER A 18 -6.25 -0.76 8.93
N GLY A 19 -6.79 -0.46 10.12
CA GLY A 19 -5.99 -0.38 11.34
C GLY A 19 -5.37 -1.71 11.76
N GLU A 20 -6.11 -2.81 11.60
CA GLU A 20 -5.61 -4.17 11.86
C GLU A 20 -4.44 -4.51 10.92
N ILE A 21 -4.53 -4.17 9.63
CA ILE A 21 -3.45 -4.43 8.67
C ILE A 21 -2.20 -3.59 9.02
N LEU A 22 -2.38 -2.31 9.36
CA LEU A 22 -1.27 -1.45 9.79
C LEU A 22 -0.59 -1.99 11.05
N ALA A 23 -1.39 -2.38 12.05
CA ALA A 23 -0.89 -2.95 13.29
C ALA A 23 -0.04 -4.22 13.06
N ARG A 24 -0.38 -5.04 12.06
CA ARG A 24 0.44 -6.21 11.68
C ARG A 24 1.82 -5.83 11.17
N PHE A 25 1.91 -4.79 10.34
CA PHE A 25 3.20 -4.30 9.85
C PHE A 25 4.06 -3.76 10.99
N GLU A 26 3.47 -2.94 11.86
CA GLU A 26 4.17 -2.35 13.00
C GLU A 26 4.67 -3.42 13.99
N ARG A 27 3.81 -4.40 14.33
CA ARG A 27 4.17 -5.52 15.22
C ARG A 27 5.28 -6.41 14.65
N ARG A 28 5.38 -6.51 13.31
CA ARG A 28 6.49 -7.22 12.65
C ARG A 28 7.81 -6.44 12.73
N GLY A 29 7.79 -5.20 13.21
CA GLY A 29 8.94 -4.30 13.25
C GLY A 29 9.13 -3.50 11.98
N LEU A 30 8.21 -3.55 11.01
CA LEU A 30 8.30 -2.72 9.80
C LEU A 30 8.02 -1.25 10.13
N ARG A 31 8.69 -0.35 9.41
CA ARG A 31 8.53 1.10 9.59
C ARG A 31 7.59 1.66 8.53
N ILE A 32 6.53 2.33 8.98
CA ILE A 32 5.62 3.07 8.10
C ILE A 32 6.29 4.40 7.74
N ALA A 33 6.80 4.53 6.51
CA ALA A 33 7.52 5.74 6.10
C ALA A 33 6.58 6.87 5.64
N SER A 34 5.40 6.55 5.14
CA SER A 34 4.35 7.50 4.73
C SER A 34 2.99 6.79 4.61
N LEU A 35 1.91 7.53 4.82
CA LEU A 35 0.53 7.06 4.64
C LEU A 35 -0.27 8.11 3.89
N ARG A 36 -1.16 7.66 3.00
CA ARG A 36 -2.03 8.53 2.23
C ARG A 36 -3.37 7.83 2.00
N LEU A 37 -4.47 8.54 2.25
CA LEU A 37 -5.82 8.08 1.89
C LEU A 37 -6.27 8.81 0.63
N LEU A 38 -6.70 8.06 -0.37
CA LEU A 38 -7.13 8.60 -1.65
C LEU A 38 -8.54 8.15 -1.97
N LYS A 39 -9.35 9.08 -2.48
CA LYS A 39 -10.63 8.77 -3.10
C LYS A 39 -10.39 8.66 -4.60
N VAL A 40 -10.48 7.44 -5.12
CA VAL A 40 -10.41 7.23 -6.57
C VAL A 40 -11.82 7.41 -7.14
N ASP A 41 -11.94 8.15 -8.24
CA ASP A 41 -13.23 8.34 -8.90
C ASP A 41 -13.72 7.00 -9.46
N ARG A 42 -14.89 6.56 -8.97
CA ARG A 42 -15.54 5.33 -9.42
C ARG A 42 -15.94 5.40 -10.90
N ALA A 43 -16.27 6.58 -11.41
CA ALA A 43 -16.66 6.76 -12.80
C ALA A 43 -15.48 6.46 -13.73
N MET A 44 -14.28 6.97 -13.39
CA MET A 44 -13.06 6.71 -14.15
C MET A 44 -12.59 5.25 -14.04
N VAL A 45 -12.67 4.66 -12.85
CA VAL A 45 -12.17 3.29 -12.62
C VAL A 45 -13.13 2.22 -13.15
N GLY A 46 -14.43 2.48 -13.14
CA GLY A 46 -15.45 1.50 -13.51
C GLY A 46 -15.82 0.56 -12.37
N ALA A 47 -16.89 -0.23 -12.61
CA ALA A 47 -17.45 -1.17 -11.65
C ALA A 47 -16.39 -2.15 -11.10
N THR A 48 -16.63 -2.73 -9.92
CA THR A 48 -15.63 -3.61 -9.28
C THR A 48 -15.41 -4.92 -10.05
N ARG A 49 -16.47 -5.45 -10.67
CA ARG A 49 -16.38 -6.60 -11.56
C ARG A 49 -16.05 -6.09 -12.96
N PRO A 50 -14.95 -6.55 -13.59
CA PRO A 50 -14.54 -6.03 -14.89
C PRO A 50 -15.62 -6.16 -15.98
N HIS A 51 -16.34 -7.27 -16.03
CA HIS A 51 -17.43 -7.46 -17.00
C HIS A 51 -18.65 -6.55 -16.77
N GLU A 52 -18.72 -5.85 -15.64
CA GLU A 52 -19.77 -4.85 -15.34
C GLU A 52 -19.25 -3.41 -15.49
N ALA A 53 -17.96 -3.24 -15.75
CA ALA A 53 -17.37 -1.93 -15.94
C ALA A 53 -17.64 -1.45 -17.37
N ALA A 54 -18.11 -0.22 -17.51
CA ALA A 54 -18.43 0.34 -18.83
C ALA A 54 -17.16 0.46 -19.70
N PRO A 55 -17.25 0.25 -21.03
CA PRO A 55 -16.17 0.58 -21.95
C PRO A 55 -15.71 2.03 -21.77
N GLY A 56 -14.41 2.28 -21.84
CA GLY A 56 -13.79 3.58 -21.57
C GLY A 56 -13.43 3.82 -20.09
N THR A 57 -13.79 2.90 -19.19
CA THR A 57 -13.31 2.90 -17.80
C THR A 57 -12.09 2.00 -17.66
N ILE A 58 -11.20 2.31 -16.71
CA ILE A 58 -9.94 1.56 -16.54
C ILE A 58 -10.19 0.04 -16.39
N ARG A 59 -11.21 -0.38 -15.65
CA ARG A 59 -11.53 -1.82 -15.51
C ARG A 59 -12.27 -2.40 -16.71
N GLY A 60 -13.10 -1.62 -17.39
CA GLY A 60 -13.79 -2.08 -18.60
C GLY A 60 -12.81 -2.37 -19.73
N ASP A 61 -11.75 -1.57 -19.83
CA ASP A 61 -10.79 -1.67 -20.92
C ASP A 61 -9.64 -2.65 -20.63
N TYR A 62 -9.20 -2.78 -19.36
CA TYR A 62 -7.94 -3.46 -19.03
C TYR A 62 -8.05 -4.60 -18.01
N ALA A 63 -9.17 -4.77 -17.28
CA ALA A 63 -9.25 -5.79 -16.25
C ALA A 63 -9.90 -7.09 -16.76
N LEU A 64 -9.27 -8.24 -16.50
CA LEU A 64 -9.76 -9.56 -16.96
C LEU A 64 -10.49 -10.34 -15.85
N VAL A 65 -9.98 -10.32 -14.61
CA VAL A 65 -10.58 -11.03 -13.46
C VAL A 65 -10.57 -10.11 -12.23
N GLY A 66 -11.69 -10.08 -11.49
CA GLY A 66 -11.81 -9.25 -10.29
C GLY A 66 -11.02 -9.82 -9.11
N LEU A 67 -9.98 -9.12 -8.65
CA LEU A 67 -9.21 -9.50 -7.45
C LEU A 67 -9.63 -8.66 -6.23
N ARG A 68 -10.59 -9.17 -5.44
CA ARG A 68 -10.89 -8.68 -4.09
C ARG A 68 -9.98 -9.36 -3.05
N ASN A 69 -8.71 -8.98 -3.06
CA ASN A 69 -7.68 -9.58 -2.21
C ASN A 69 -7.15 -8.61 -1.15
N LEU A 70 -7.90 -7.54 -0.81
CA LEU A 70 -7.65 -6.57 0.26
C LEU A 70 -6.42 -5.67 0.11
N VAL A 71 -5.29 -6.21 -0.35
CA VAL A 71 -3.98 -5.56 -0.35
C VAL A 71 -3.28 -5.78 -1.68
N HIS A 72 -2.52 -4.78 -2.13
CA HIS A 72 -1.47 -4.92 -3.12
C HIS A 72 -0.14 -4.55 -2.48
N ALA A 73 0.93 -5.24 -2.87
CA ALA A 73 2.30 -4.91 -2.53
C ALA A 73 3.15 -5.01 -3.79
N SER A 74 4.18 -4.17 -3.91
CA SER A 74 5.12 -4.23 -5.02
C SER A 74 5.80 -5.61 -5.07
N ASP A 75 6.02 -6.12 -6.28
CA ASP A 75 6.57 -7.45 -6.54
C ASP A 75 8.12 -7.49 -6.57
N ALA A 76 8.76 -6.35 -6.84
CA ALA A 76 10.21 -6.21 -6.96
C ALA A 76 10.70 -4.87 -6.38
N PRO A 77 12.00 -4.74 -6.03
CA PRO A 77 12.58 -3.47 -5.57
C PRO A 77 12.43 -2.32 -6.57
N GLU A 78 12.62 -2.60 -7.85
CA GLU A 78 12.61 -1.60 -8.93
C GLU A 78 11.19 -1.06 -9.18
N THR A 79 10.20 -1.96 -9.13
CA THR A 79 8.78 -1.59 -9.22
C THR A 79 8.35 -0.83 -7.97
N ALA A 80 8.78 -1.24 -6.79
CA ALA A 80 8.55 -0.52 -5.54
C ALA A 80 9.04 0.93 -5.59
N GLU A 81 10.26 1.18 -6.09
CA GLU A 81 10.78 2.54 -6.20
C GLU A 81 9.95 3.42 -7.13
N SER A 82 9.54 2.86 -8.27
CA SER A 82 8.74 3.57 -9.27
C SER A 82 7.35 3.90 -8.74
N GLU A 83 6.71 2.92 -8.10
CA GLU A 83 5.40 3.08 -7.47
C GLU A 83 5.43 4.08 -6.31
N ILE A 84 6.44 4.01 -5.43
CA ILE A 84 6.59 4.97 -4.33
C ILE A 84 6.68 6.41 -4.87
N LYS A 85 7.49 6.65 -5.92
CA LYS A 85 7.62 7.97 -6.54
C LYS A 85 6.30 8.47 -7.12
N LEU A 86 5.52 7.58 -7.73
CA LEU A 86 4.22 7.91 -8.31
C LEU A 86 3.18 8.30 -7.23
N TRP A 87 3.07 7.51 -6.17
CA TRP A 87 2.02 7.68 -5.15
C TRP A 87 2.38 8.68 -4.04
N PHE A 88 3.67 8.90 -3.80
CA PHE A 88 4.22 9.82 -2.80
C PHE A 88 5.20 10.82 -3.43
N PRO A 89 4.73 11.73 -4.31
CA PRO A 89 5.59 12.70 -4.99
C PRO A 89 6.24 13.70 -4.02
N SER A 90 5.65 13.92 -2.83
CA SER A 90 6.23 14.71 -1.74
C SER A 90 7.37 14.00 -1.00
N GLY A 91 7.66 12.75 -1.33
CA GLY A 91 8.67 11.93 -0.69
C GLY A 91 8.19 11.21 0.57
N LEU A 92 9.16 10.63 1.29
CA LEU A 92 8.95 9.81 2.49
C LEU A 92 9.40 10.55 3.74
N VAL A 93 8.77 10.25 4.88
CA VAL A 93 9.15 10.83 6.17
C VAL A 93 10.31 10.04 6.79
N ALA A 94 11.38 10.76 7.13
CA ALA A 94 12.49 10.24 7.92
C ALA A 94 12.19 10.45 9.41
N TYR A 95 12.23 9.37 10.18
CA TYR A 95 12.14 9.39 11.64
C TYR A 95 12.79 8.12 12.18
N THR A 96 13.26 8.21 13.43
CA THR A 96 13.83 7.09 14.17
C THR A 96 12.79 6.57 15.16
N ARG A 97 12.61 5.26 15.22
CA ARG A 97 11.76 4.65 16.26
C ARG A 97 12.62 4.22 17.44
N ASP A 98 12.12 4.43 18.64
CA ASP A 98 12.82 4.00 19.85
C ASP A 98 13.16 2.50 19.85
N ILE A 99 12.29 1.68 19.25
CA ILE A 99 12.50 0.22 19.15
C ILE A 99 13.72 -0.16 18.31
N GLU A 100 14.22 0.70 17.43
CA GLU A 100 15.34 0.36 16.54
C GLU A 100 16.64 0.05 17.29
N LYS A 101 16.80 0.57 18.52
CA LYS A 101 17.93 0.21 19.40
C LYS A 101 17.91 -1.26 19.83
N TRP A 102 16.75 -1.91 19.78
CA TRP A 102 16.57 -3.32 20.16
C TRP A 102 16.46 -4.26 18.95
N MET A 103 16.52 -3.74 17.72
CA MET A 103 16.27 -4.52 16.50
C MET A 103 17.54 -5.03 15.81
N SER A 104 18.73 -4.55 16.20
CA SER A 104 20.02 -5.00 15.67
C SER A 104 21.04 -5.06 16.79
N GLU A 105 21.86 -6.12 16.81
CA GLU A 105 22.92 -6.32 17.82
C GLU A 105 23.89 -5.13 17.88
N ASP A 106 24.16 -4.48 16.74
CA ASP A 106 25.04 -3.31 16.62
C ASP A 106 24.52 -2.02 17.32
N LYS A 107 23.25 -2.00 17.74
CA LYS A 107 22.60 -0.80 18.32
C LYS A 107 21.99 -1.02 19.70
N ALA A 108 22.20 -2.21 20.27
CA ALA A 108 21.72 -2.52 21.61
C ALA A 108 22.42 -1.59 22.63
N PRO A 109 21.67 -0.88 23.49
CA PRO A 109 22.30 -0.13 24.57
C PRO A 109 23.01 -1.12 25.50
N SER A 110 24.29 -0.81 25.78
CA SER A 110 25.14 -1.53 26.73
C SER A 110 24.54 -1.59 28.13
#